data_AF-A0A550GQY1-F1
#
_entry.id   AF-A0A550GQY1-F1
#
_cell.length_a   1.000
_cell.length_b   1.000
_cell.length_c   1.000
_cell.angle_alpha   90.00
_cell.angle_beta   90.00
_cell.angle_gamma   90.00
#
_symmetry.space_group_name_H-M   'P 1'
#
loop_
_entity.id
_entity.type
_entity.pdbx_description
1 polymer ?
#
loop_
_entity_poly.entity_id
_entity_poly.type
_entity_poly.pdbx_seq_one_letter_code
_entity_poly.pdbx_strand_id
1 'polypeptide(L)'
;MPVIEVNLGDFRKLLGRDVTTDELMDRLPMMGTSWEGKTEEGFHLEVFPNRPDLLSIEGLARAYASFMGYRTGFREYTVRESGVTAIIDKKVEEVRPYFVTAVVRNIDFDDALIRSIIQMQEKLHVTHGRRRRKVAIGLHNLEPIEFPITYTTKPPEFRFRPLGERFEKDLTQILTEMHTGREYAWTVEGFEEYPMIVDAKGMVLSMPPIINGEYTRIDEATT
;
A
#
# COMPACT_ATOMS: atom_id res chain seq x y z
N MET A 1 -12.11 4.08 -14.11
CA MET A 1 -10.66 4.06 -13.79
C MET A 1 -10.53 4.38 -12.29
N PRO A 2 -9.36 4.36 -11.61
CA PRO A 2 -9.33 4.65 -10.18
C PRO A 2 -9.65 6.13 -9.93
N VAL A 3 -10.64 6.37 -9.07
CA VAL A 3 -10.94 7.70 -8.53
C VAL A 3 -10.23 7.83 -7.19
N ILE A 4 -9.45 8.89 -7.00
CA ILE A 4 -8.85 9.25 -5.72
C ILE A 4 -9.63 10.38 -5.08
N GLU A 5 -9.68 10.39 -3.77
CA GLU A 5 -10.11 11.53 -2.96
C GLU A 5 -8.89 12.34 -2.57
N VAL A 6 -9.01 13.67 -2.72
CA VAL A 6 -7.95 14.62 -2.43
C VAL A 6 -8.49 15.66 -1.46
N ASN A 7 -7.96 15.67 -0.24
CA ASN A 7 -8.19 16.76 0.71
C ASN A 7 -7.43 18.01 0.22
N LEU A 8 -8.14 19.15 0.13
CA LEU A 8 -7.57 20.37 -0.43
C LEU A 8 -6.52 21.01 0.50
N GLY A 9 -6.70 20.88 1.81
CA GLY A 9 -5.74 21.35 2.82
C GLY A 9 -4.41 20.61 2.71
N ASP A 10 -4.45 19.28 2.65
CA ASP A 10 -3.26 18.44 2.49
C ASP A 10 -2.54 18.70 1.16
N PHE A 11 -3.31 18.83 0.07
CA PHE A 11 -2.76 19.17 -1.24
C PHE A 11 -2.02 20.52 -1.22
N ARG A 12 -2.61 21.56 -0.62
CA ARG A 12 -1.99 22.88 -0.47
C ARG A 12 -0.75 22.84 0.41
N LYS A 13 -0.79 22.09 1.53
CA LYS A 13 0.36 21.86 2.43
C LYS A 13 1.54 21.24 1.66
N LEU A 14 1.29 20.19 0.88
CA LEU A 14 2.30 19.51 0.06
C LEU A 14 2.83 20.39 -1.09
N LEU A 15 1.96 21.18 -1.70
CA LEU A 15 2.32 22.14 -2.74
C LEU A 15 3.14 23.32 -2.18
N GLY A 16 2.92 23.66 -0.90
CA GLY A 16 3.49 24.84 -0.24
C GLY A 16 2.90 26.15 -0.77
N ARG A 17 1.71 26.10 -1.36
CA ARG A 17 1.02 27.24 -1.98
C ARG A 17 -0.48 27.09 -1.85
N ASP A 18 -1.15 28.23 -1.79
CA ASP A 18 -2.60 28.27 -1.89
C ASP A 18 -3.02 28.20 -3.36
N VAL A 19 -4.07 27.43 -3.64
CA VAL A 19 -4.65 27.21 -4.97
C VAL A 19 -6.16 27.05 -4.82
N THR A 20 -6.93 27.55 -5.79
CA THR A 20 -8.40 27.45 -5.73
C THR A 20 -8.89 26.15 -6.37
N THR A 21 -10.03 25.67 -5.92
CA THR A 21 -10.67 24.49 -6.53
C THR A 21 -10.99 24.72 -8.00
N ASP A 22 -11.35 25.94 -8.39
CA ASP A 22 -11.67 26.27 -9.78
C ASP A 22 -10.42 26.24 -10.68
N GLU A 23 -9.26 26.69 -10.17
CA GLU A 23 -7.97 26.52 -10.85
C GLU A 23 -7.62 25.03 -11.00
N LEU A 24 -7.77 24.24 -9.94
CA LEU A 24 -7.47 22.81 -9.99
C LEU A 24 -8.39 22.06 -10.98
N MET A 25 -9.67 22.42 -11.01
CA MET A 25 -10.65 21.85 -11.94
C MET A 25 -10.31 22.15 -13.41
N ASP A 26 -9.77 23.35 -13.71
CA ASP A 26 -9.31 23.69 -15.07
C ASP A 26 -7.99 22.99 -15.43
N ARG A 27 -7.04 22.93 -14.49
CA ARG A 27 -5.65 22.54 -14.78
C ARG A 27 -5.38 21.05 -14.66
N LEU A 28 -5.91 20.37 -13.64
CA LEU A 28 -5.61 18.95 -13.40
C LEU A 28 -5.96 18.07 -14.61
N PRO A 29 -7.10 18.26 -15.31
CA PRO A 29 -7.42 17.44 -16.48
C PRO A 29 -6.37 17.46 -17.60
N MET A 30 -5.61 18.56 -17.72
CA MET A 30 -4.52 18.69 -18.69
C MET A 30 -3.34 17.74 -18.42
N MET A 31 -3.31 17.08 -17.25
CA MET A 31 -2.27 16.16 -16.82
C MET A 31 -2.64 14.67 -16.97
N GLY A 32 -3.74 14.37 -17.67
CA GLY A 32 -4.22 12.99 -17.87
C GLY A 32 -5.06 12.48 -16.70
N THR A 33 -5.93 13.34 -16.19
CA THR A 33 -6.92 13.03 -15.16
C THR A 33 -8.29 13.55 -15.57
N SER A 34 -9.36 13.14 -14.90
CA SER A 34 -10.72 13.67 -15.08
C SER A 34 -11.24 14.17 -13.74
N TRP A 35 -11.90 15.32 -13.76
CA TRP A 35 -12.51 15.92 -12.56
C TRP A 35 -13.87 15.26 -12.31
N GLU A 36 -14.02 14.61 -11.16
CA GLU A 36 -15.24 13.85 -10.85
C GLU A 36 -16.22 14.62 -9.94
N GLY A 37 -15.72 15.57 -9.14
CA GLY A 37 -16.58 16.40 -8.29
C GLY A 37 -15.87 17.06 -7.13
N LYS A 38 -16.54 18.04 -6.52
CA LYS A 38 -16.14 18.68 -5.27
C LYS A 38 -16.65 17.85 -4.08
N THR A 39 -15.88 17.78 -3.01
CA THR A 39 -16.32 17.25 -1.71
C THR A 39 -16.37 18.41 -0.69
N GLU A 40 -16.78 18.14 0.54
CA GLU A 40 -16.80 19.15 1.60
C GLU A 40 -15.40 19.70 1.89
N GLU A 41 -14.38 18.82 1.89
CA GLU A 41 -12.99 19.19 2.24
C GLU A 41 -12.03 19.20 1.03
N GLY A 42 -12.51 18.91 -0.18
CA GLY A 42 -11.65 18.82 -1.35
C GLY A 42 -12.36 18.39 -2.63
N PHE A 43 -11.86 17.33 -3.28
CA PHE A 43 -12.38 16.88 -4.57
C PHE A 43 -12.05 15.41 -4.88
N HIS A 44 -12.76 14.88 -5.86
CA HIS A 44 -12.50 13.58 -6.47
C HIS A 44 -11.89 13.75 -7.87
N LEU A 45 -10.89 12.93 -8.14
CA LEU A 45 -10.16 12.94 -9.41
C LEU A 45 -10.02 11.51 -9.95
N GLU A 46 -10.51 11.25 -11.15
CA GLU A 46 -10.25 10.01 -11.87
C GLU A 46 -8.86 10.09 -12.52
N VAL A 47 -8.00 9.10 -12.23
CA VAL A 47 -6.63 9.04 -12.74
C VAL A 47 -6.53 8.00 -13.84
N PHE A 48 -5.90 8.36 -14.96
CA PHE A 48 -5.73 7.43 -16.06
C PHE A 48 -4.75 6.30 -15.70
N PRO A 49 -4.99 5.06 -16.18
CA PRO A 49 -4.23 3.88 -15.74
C PRO A 49 -2.72 3.92 -16.00
N ASN A 50 -2.25 4.75 -16.94
CA ASN A 50 -0.84 4.87 -17.31
C ASN A 50 -0.02 5.76 -16.36
N ARG A 51 -0.64 6.35 -15.32
CA ARG A 51 0.01 7.26 -14.36
C ARG A 51 -0.24 6.84 -12.90
N PRO A 52 0.25 5.67 -12.47
CA PRO A 52 0.12 5.22 -11.08
C PRO A 52 0.74 6.19 -10.06
N ASP A 53 1.71 6.99 -10.49
CA ASP A 53 2.32 8.04 -9.69
C ASP A 53 1.35 9.14 -9.27
N LEU A 54 0.20 9.28 -9.93
CA LEU A 54 -0.84 10.24 -9.59
C LEU A 54 -1.91 9.69 -8.64
N LEU A 55 -1.81 8.43 -8.17
CA LEU A 55 -2.79 7.80 -7.28
C LEU A 55 -2.66 8.19 -5.80
N SER A 56 -1.77 9.14 -5.50
CA SER A 56 -1.52 9.66 -4.16
C SER A 56 -1.54 11.18 -4.20
N ILE A 57 -1.85 11.82 -3.06
CA ILE A 57 -1.88 13.29 -2.98
C ILE A 57 -0.47 13.86 -3.19
N GLU A 58 0.56 13.20 -2.66
CA GLU A 58 1.97 13.57 -2.79
C GLU A 58 2.43 13.52 -4.24
N GLY A 59 2.06 12.45 -4.95
CA GLY A 59 2.39 12.28 -6.36
C GLY A 59 1.67 13.29 -7.25
N LEU A 60 0.38 13.53 -6.99
CA LEU A 60 -0.40 14.55 -7.68
C LEU A 60 0.16 15.96 -7.45
N ALA A 61 0.43 16.34 -6.19
CA ALA A 61 0.99 17.63 -5.84
C ALA A 61 2.38 17.85 -6.48
N ARG A 62 3.23 16.82 -6.47
CA ARG A 62 4.55 16.86 -7.12
C ARG A 62 4.44 17.06 -8.63
N ALA A 63 3.55 16.32 -9.29
CA ALA A 63 3.34 16.45 -10.73
C ALA A 63 2.73 17.82 -11.08
N TYR A 64 1.76 18.29 -10.29
CA TYR A 64 1.09 19.57 -10.50
C TYR A 64 2.05 20.75 -10.32
N ALA A 65 2.89 20.71 -9.28
CA ALA A 65 3.92 21.71 -9.06
C ALA A 65 4.92 21.82 -10.24
N SER A 66 5.23 20.68 -10.88
CA SER A 66 6.09 20.65 -12.06
C SER A 66 5.38 21.20 -13.29
N PHE A 67 4.12 20.81 -13.50
CA PHE A 67 3.28 21.24 -14.61
C PHE A 67 3.04 22.76 -14.60
N MET A 68 2.77 23.33 -13.43
CA MET A 68 2.56 24.78 -13.25
C MET A 68 3.87 25.59 -13.19
N GLY A 69 5.03 24.94 -13.27
CA GLY A 69 6.33 25.61 -13.23
C GLY A 69 6.76 26.09 -11.83
N TYR A 70 6.06 25.72 -10.76
CA TYR A 70 6.40 26.11 -9.38
C TYR A 70 7.67 25.43 -8.87
N ARG A 71 7.90 24.20 -9.32
CA ARG A 71 9.00 23.35 -8.87
C ARG A 71 9.33 22.37 -9.99
N THR A 72 10.25 22.77 -10.86
CA THR A 72 10.66 21.99 -12.04
C THR A 72 11.92 21.16 -11.75
N GLY A 73 12.32 20.37 -12.75
CA GLY A 73 13.51 19.51 -12.68
C GLY A 73 13.23 18.12 -12.10
N PHE A 74 14.21 17.23 -12.27
CA PHE A 74 14.13 15.87 -11.77
C PHE A 74 14.16 15.84 -10.23
N ARG A 75 13.41 14.89 -9.65
CA ARG A 75 13.57 14.54 -8.24
C ARG A 75 14.60 13.43 -8.13
N GLU A 76 15.59 13.66 -7.27
CA GLU A 76 16.57 12.64 -6.93
C GLU A 76 16.08 11.88 -5.69
N TYR A 77 16.01 10.55 -5.79
CA TYR A 77 15.70 9.68 -4.68
C TYR A 77 16.96 8.89 -4.33
N THR A 78 17.55 9.20 -3.18
CA THR A 78 18.73 8.48 -2.70
C THR A 78 18.30 7.19 -2.04
N VAL A 79 18.83 6.06 -2.52
CA VAL A 79 18.64 4.74 -1.93
C VAL A 79 19.96 4.30 -1.31
N ARG A 80 19.89 3.64 -0.15
CA ARG A 80 21.05 3.09 0.55
C ARG A 80 20.76 1.64 0.92
N GLU A 81 21.81 0.87 1.15
CA GLU A 81 21.67 -0.47 1.71
C GLU A 81 21.00 -0.39 3.10
N SER A 82 19.95 -1.19 3.29
CA SER A 82 19.14 -1.13 4.50
C SER A 82 19.80 -1.82 5.69
N GLY A 83 20.73 -2.76 5.43
CA GLY A 83 21.32 -3.66 6.43
C GLY A 83 20.39 -4.79 6.87
N VAL A 84 19.24 -4.96 6.20
CA VAL A 84 18.26 -6.02 6.51
C VAL A 84 18.10 -6.99 5.35
N THR A 85 17.78 -8.23 5.66
CA THR A 85 17.72 -9.33 4.68
C THR A 85 16.32 -9.92 4.60
N ALA A 86 15.86 -10.17 3.38
CA ALA A 86 14.67 -10.97 3.09
C ALA A 86 15.08 -12.24 2.33
N ILE A 87 14.66 -13.39 2.83
CA ILE A 87 14.93 -14.71 2.27
C ILE A 87 13.67 -15.18 1.54
N ILE A 88 13.80 -15.61 0.28
CA ILE A 88 12.70 -16.18 -0.51
C ILE A 88 12.89 -17.69 -0.53
N ASP A 89 11.94 -18.41 0.06
CA ASP A 89 11.92 -19.87 0.06
C ASP A 89 11.42 -20.40 -1.29
N LYS A 90 12.04 -21.46 -1.80
CA LYS A 90 11.64 -22.11 -3.06
C LYS A 90 10.20 -22.60 -3.04
N LYS A 91 9.64 -22.90 -1.86
CA LYS A 91 8.24 -23.30 -1.73
C LYS A 91 7.25 -22.31 -2.35
N VAL A 92 7.59 -21.02 -2.41
CA VAL A 92 6.70 -20.00 -2.98
C VAL A 92 6.65 -20.02 -4.51
N GLU A 93 7.54 -20.77 -5.19
CA GLU A 93 7.65 -20.77 -6.65
C GLU A 93 6.34 -21.19 -7.34
N GLU A 94 5.65 -22.18 -6.78
CA GLU A 94 4.41 -22.72 -7.36
C GLU A 94 3.18 -21.85 -7.09
N VAL A 95 3.22 -21.03 -6.03
CA VAL A 95 2.06 -20.25 -5.57
C VAL A 95 2.20 -18.77 -5.97
N ARG A 96 3.30 -18.13 -5.57
CA ARG A 96 3.57 -16.71 -5.80
C ARG A 96 5.09 -16.44 -5.73
N PRO A 97 5.81 -16.58 -6.85
CA PRO A 97 7.28 -16.69 -6.85
C PRO A 97 8.06 -15.42 -6.49
N TYR A 98 7.44 -14.24 -6.62
CA TYR A 98 8.16 -12.98 -6.52
C TYR A 98 7.79 -12.19 -5.28
N PHE A 99 8.82 -11.74 -4.56
CA PHE A 99 8.72 -10.85 -3.42
C PHE A 99 9.80 -9.78 -3.50
N VAL A 100 9.40 -8.54 -3.27
CA VAL A 100 10.30 -7.38 -3.17
C VAL A 100 9.87 -6.56 -1.98
N THR A 101 10.84 -5.97 -1.29
CA THR A 101 10.60 -5.13 -0.11
C THR A 101 11.58 -3.97 -0.08
N ALA A 102 11.19 -2.90 0.61
CA ALA A 102 12.02 -1.74 0.87
C ALA A 102 11.74 -1.25 2.29
N VAL A 103 12.75 -0.59 2.88
CA VAL A 103 12.62 0.05 4.19
C VAL A 103 12.68 1.56 3.98
N VAL A 104 11.72 2.26 4.54
CA VAL A 104 11.69 3.72 4.64
C VAL A 104 11.74 4.06 6.13
N ARG A 105 12.64 4.97 6.53
CA ARG A 105 12.90 5.32 7.95
C ARG A 105 12.70 6.81 8.16
N ASN A 106 12.45 7.19 9.41
CA ASN A 106 12.26 8.57 9.85
C ASN A 106 11.08 9.21 9.13
N ILE A 107 9.96 8.49 9.09
CA ILE A 107 8.69 9.00 8.60
C ILE A 107 7.95 9.61 9.78
N ASP A 108 7.54 10.87 9.65
CA ASP A 108 6.57 11.47 10.55
C ASP A 108 5.17 11.09 10.08
N PHE A 109 4.61 9.99 10.61
CA PHE A 109 3.25 9.59 10.28
C PHE A 109 2.24 10.52 10.94
N ASP A 110 1.38 11.13 10.12
CA ASP A 110 0.14 11.78 10.55
C ASP A 110 -1.06 11.08 9.89
N ASP A 111 -2.26 11.31 10.44
CA ASP A 111 -3.51 10.77 9.89
C ASP A 111 -3.70 11.06 8.38
N ALA A 112 -3.20 12.19 7.89
CA ALA A 112 -3.28 12.54 6.48
C ALA A 112 -2.40 11.63 5.62
N LEU A 113 -1.15 11.41 6.03
CA LEU A 113 -0.20 10.54 5.34
C LEU A 113 -0.66 9.08 5.38
N ILE A 114 -1.16 8.59 6.54
CA ILE A 114 -1.69 7.22 6.65
C ILE A 114 -2.83 7.02 5.66
N ARG A 115 -3.81 7.95 5.63
CA ARG A 115 -4.93 7.88 4.68
C ARG A 115 -4.47 7.93 3.22
N SER A 116 -3.51 8.80 2.89
CA SER A 116 -2.98 8.91 1.53
C SER A 116 -2.30 7.61 1.07
N ILE A 117 -1.45 7.02 1.92
CA ILE A 117 -0.72 5.79 1.61
C ILE A 117 -1.69 4.60 1.48
N ILE A 118 -2.65 4.46 2.39
CA ILE A 118 -3.67 3.39 2.31
C ILE A 118 -4.49 3.53 1.04
N GLN A 119 -4.94 4.74 0.70
CA GLN A 119 -5.66 4.99 -0.56
C GLN A 119 -4.81 4.56 -1.76
N MET A 120 -3.57 5.02 -1.86
CA MET A 120 -2.67 4.67 -2.96
C MET A 120 -2.50 3.15 -3.06
N GLN A 121 -2.27 2.47 -1.93
CA GLN A 121 -2.16 1.03 -1.84
C GLN A 121 -3.41 0.33 -2.42
N GLU A 122 -4.61 0.72 -1.98
CA GLU A 122 -5.87 0.14 -2.43
C GLU A 122 -6.11 0.37 -3.92
N LYS A 123 -5.87 1.58 -4.43
CA LYS A 123 -6.02 1.86 -5.87
C LYS A 123 -5.04 1.03 -6.70
N LEU A 124 -3.80 0.86 -6.25
CA LEU A 124 -2.81 0.00 -6.90
C LEU A 124 -3.23 -1.48 -6.85
N HIS A 125 -3.73 -1.97 -5.72
CA HIS A 125 -4.22 -3.34 -5.56
C HIS A 125 -5.34 -3.67 -6.55
N VAL A 126 -6.34 -2.78 -6.67
CA VAL A 126 -7.50 -2.98 -7.54
C VAL A 126 -7.09 -2.89 -9.02
N THR A 127 -6.25 -1.91 -9.38
CA THR A 127 -5.88 -1.64 -10.78
C THR A 127 -4.70 -2.48 -11.26
N HIS A 128 -3.47 -2.01 -11.01
CA HIS A 128 -2.23 -2.61 -11.47
C HIS A 128 -2.01 -4.01 -10.89
N GLY A 129 -2.43 -4.20 -9.64
CA GLY A 129 -2.41 -5.48 -8.95
C GLY A 129 -3.49 -6.46 -9.42
N ARG A 130 -4.44 -6.02 -10.29
CA ARG A 130 -5.59 -6.82 -10.77
C ARG A 130 -6.32 -7.51 -9.62
N ARG A 131 -6.84 -6.71 -8.68
CA ARG A 131 -7.41 -7.16 -7.40
C ARG A 131 -6.47 -8.10 -6.66
N ARG A 132 -5.24 -7.61 -6.43
CA ARG A 132 -4.14 -8.28 -5.73
C ARG A 132 -3.53 -9.54 -6.36
N ARG A 133 -4.15 -10.12 -7.39
CA ARG A 133 -3.64 -11.30 -8.10
C ARG A 133 -2.21 -11.12 -8.59
N LYS A 134 -1.88 -9.98 -9.21
CA LYS A 134 -0.56 -9.69 -9.78
C LYS A 134 0.38 -8.98 -8.81
N VAL A 135 -0.13 -8.05 -8.01
CA VAL A 135 0.66 -7.28 -7.04
C VAL A 135 -0.15 -7.09 -5.78
N ALA A 136 0.45 -7.44 -4.64
CA ALA A 136 -0.09 -7.15 -3.31
C ALA A 136 1.01 -6.44 -2.55
N ILE A 137 0.64 -5.34 -1.93
CA ILE A 137 1.52 -4.44 -1.18
C ILE A 137 1.09 -4.54 0.27
N GLY A 138 2.03 -4.80 1.16
CA GLY A 138 1.85 -4.77 2.60
C GLY A 138 2.72 -3.67 3.21
N LEU A 139 2.13 -2.90 4.11
CA LEU A 139 2.82 -1.90 4.93
C LEU A 139 2.95 -2.45 6.34
N HIS A 140 4.15 -2.35 6.90
CA HIS A 140 4.53 -2.98 8.15
C HIS A 140 5.31 -1.98 9.01
N ASN A 141 4.97 -1.86 10.29
CA ASN A 141 5.83 -1.19 11.25
C ASN A 141 7.14 -1.99 11.36
N LEU A 142 8.27 -1.31 11.14
CA LEU A 142 9.58 -1.91 11.12
C LEU A 142 10.08 -2.31 12.51
N GLU A 143 9.72 -1.53 13.54
CA GLU A 143 10.25 -1.64 14.90
C GLU A 143 10.15 -3.04 15.51
N PRO A 144 9.00 -3.76 15.44
CA PRO A 144 8.90 -5.09 16.03
C PRO A 144 9.64 -6.18 15.23
N ILE A 145 10.00 -5.96 13.96
CA ILE A 145 10.47 -7.03 13.06
C ILE A 145 11.89 -7.48 13.42
N GLU A 146 12.09 -8.79 13.64
CA GLU A 146 13.43 -9.36 13.75
C GLU A 146 13.90 -9.97 12.41
N PHE A 147 15.04 -9.49 11.90
CA PHE A 147 15.59 -9.93 10.62
C PHE A 147 16.51 -11.16 10.78
N PRO A 148 16.65 -12.02 9.75
CA PRO A 148 16.04 -11.91 8.43
C PRO A 148 14.54 -12.25 8.43
N ILE A 149 13.78 -11.61 7.53
CA ILE A 149 12.43 -12.07 7.22
C ILE A 149 12.48 -13.17 6.17
N THR A 150 11.54 -14.10 6.22
CA THR A 150 11.41 -15.20 5.27
C THR A 150 10.05 -15.15 4.59
N TYR A 151 10.05 -15.12 3.27
CA TYR A 151 8.87 -15.31 2.43
C TYR A 151 8.79 -16.79 2.04
N THR A 152 7.80 -17.49 2.58
CA THR A 152 7.63 -18.95 2.46
C THR A 152 6.14 -19.29 2.30
N THR A 153 5.79 -20.56 2.39
CA THR A 153 4.40 -21.04 2.49
C THR A 153 4.18 -21.76 3.82
N LYS A 154 2.92 -21.80 4.27
CA LYS A 154 2.49 -22.53 5.46
C LYS A 154 1.21 -23.32 5.20
N PRO A 155 1.03 -24.47 5.86
CA PRO A 155 -0.17 -25.29 5.68
C PRO A 155 -1.40 -24.62 6.31
N PRO A 156 -2.62 -25.04 5.93
CA PRO A 156 -3.86 -24.37 6.32
C PRO A 156 -4.11 -24.29 7.84
N GLU A 157 -3.52 -25.19 8.62
CA GLU A 157 -3.64 -25.27 10.09
C GLU A 157 -2.70 -24.31 10.82
N PHE A 158 -1.78 -23.63 10.10
CA PHE A 158 -0.89 -22.65 10.69
C PHE A 158 -1.69 -21.45 11.23
N ARG A 159 -1.30 -20.94 12.40
CA ARG A 159 -2.07 -19.90 13.10
C ARG A 159 -1.25 -18.63 13.28
N PHE A 160 -1.94 -17.50 13.17
CA PHE A 160 -1.41 -16.21 13.57
C PHE A 160 -2.55 -15.25 13.91
N ARG A 161 -2.22 -14.10 14.49
CA ARG A 161 -3.19 -13.04 14.77
C ARG A 161 -3.27 -12.07 13.57
N PRO A 162 -4.31 -12.15 12.72
CA PRO A 162 -4.46 -11.26 11.57
C PRO A 162 -4.89 -9.85 12.02
N LEU A 163 -4.66 -8.87 11.15
CA LEU A 163 -4.95 -7.47 11.40
C LEU A 163 -6.42 -7.27 11.79
N GLY A 164 -6.66 -6.62 12.94
CA GLY A 164 -7.98 -6.31 13.48
C GLY A 164 -8.56 -7.39 14.39
N GLU A 165 -7.91 -8.55 14.51
CA GLU A 165 -8.40 -9.64 15.36
C GLU A 165 -7.72 -9.64 16.74
N ARG A 166 -8.48 -10.04 17.76
CA ARG A 166 -7.98 -10.18 19.14
C ARG A 166 -7.23 -11.49 19.38
N PHE A 167 -7.58 -12.53 18.63
CA PHE A 167 -7.10 -13.90 18.82
C PHE A 167 -6.51 -14.46 17.53
N GLU A 168 -5.69 -15.49 17.66
CA GLU A 168 -5.15 -16.20 16.52
C GLU A 168 -6.20 -17.05 15.81
N LYS A 169 -6.16 -17.01 14.48
CA LYS A 169 -6.96 -17.84 13.59
C LYS A 169 -6.03 -18.70 12.74
N ASP A 170 -6.48 -19.90 12.38
CA ASP A 170 -5.79 -20.66 11.34
C ASP A 170 -6.05 -20.05 9.94
N LEU A 171 -5.26 -20.45 8.95
CA LEU A 171 -5.36 -19.86 7.61
C LEU A 171 -6.71 -20.18 6.94
N THR A 172 -7.31 -21.33 7.25
CA THR A 172 -8.64 -21.70 6.73
C THR A 172 -9.72 -20.77 7.29
N GLN A 173 -9.69 -20.49 8.59
CA GLN A 173 -10.58 -19.54 9.24
C GLN A 173 -10.40 -18.14 8.67
N ILE A 174 -9.16 -17.72 8.43
CA ILE A 174 -8.87 -16.43 7.80
C ILE A 174 -9.53 -16.35 6.43
N LEU A 175 -9.35 -17.37 5.57
CA LEU A 175 -9.90 -17.40 4.22
C LEU A 175 -11.44 -17.49 4.18
N THR A 176 -12.07 -18.17 5.13
CA THR A 176 -13.50 -18.50 5.08
C THR A 176 -14.39 -17.62 5.96
N GLU A 177 -13.90 -17.12 7.09
CA GLU A 177 -14.70 -16.34 8.05
C GLU A 177 -14.50 -14.83 7.88
N MET A 178 -13.25 -14.40 7.65
CA MET A 178 -12.93 -12.97 7.58
C MET A 178 -13.43 -12.36 6.26
N HIS A 179 -13.82 -11.09 6.31
CA HIS A 179 -14.27 -10.35 5.13
C HIS A 179 -13.17 -10.30 4.05
N THR A 180 -11.95 -9.89 4.44
CA THR A 180 -10.78 -9.82 3.55
C THR A 180 -10.39 -11.19 3.01
N GLY A 181 -10.46 -12.23 3.84
CA GLY A 181 -10.28 -13.62 3.44
C GLY A 181 -11.22 -14.00 2.30
N ARG A 182 -12.53 -13.89 2.53
CA ARG A 182 -13.55 -14.23 1.52
C ARG A 182 -13.42 -13.43 0.24
N GLU A 183 -13.03 -12.15 0.34
CA GLU A 183 -12.86 -11.30 -0.83
C GLU A 183 -11.70 -11.73 -1.74
N TYR A 184 -10.61 -12.23 -1.15
CA TYR A 184 -9.36 -12.53 -1.86
C TYR A 184 -8.96 -14.01 -1.88
N ALA A 185 -9.73 -14.93 -1.27
CA ALA A 185 -9.39 -16.35 -1.17
C ALA A 185 -9.17 -17.01 -2.54
N TRP A 186 -9.92 -16.58 -3.56
CA TRP A 186 -9.77 -17.04 -4.95
C TRP A 186 -8.35 -16.83 -5.52
N THR A 187 -7.53 -15.95 -4.92
CA THR A 187 -6.14 -15.73 -5.35
C THR A 187 -5.19 -16.84 -4.95
N VAL A 188 -5.57 -17.67 -3.97
CA VAL A 188 -4.80 -18.80 -3.43
C VAL A 188 -5.59 -20.11 -3.50
N GLU A 189 -6.69 -20.13 -4.25
CA GLU A 189 -7.53 -21.31 -4.42
C GLU A 189 -6.78 -22.41 -5.19
N GLY A 190 -6.89 -23.65 -4.72
CA GLY A 190 -6.28 -24.83 -5.34
C GLY A 190 -4.85 -25.13 -4.90
N PHE A 191 -4.25 -24.31 -4.02
CA PHE A 191 -2.94 -24.59 -3.43
C PHE A 191 -3.05 -25.31 -2.08
N GLU A 192 -2.08 -26.18 -1.77
CA GLU A 192 -2.03 -26.93 -0.51
C GLU A 192 -1.44 -26.11 0.66
N GLU A 193 -0.47 -25.24 0.37
CA GLU A 193 0.10 -24.30 1.34
C GLU A 193 -0.09 -22.85 0.84
N TYR A 194 -0.18 -21.90 1.77
CA TYR A 194 -0.45 -20.50 1.47
C TYR A 194 0.76 -19.60 1.72
N PRO A 195 0.97 -18.52 0.94
CA PRO A 195 2.13 -17.65 1.11
C PRO A 195 2.10 -16.90 2.45
N MET A 196 3.26 -16.81 3.08
CA MET A 196 3.45 -16.19 4.40
C MET A 196 4.76 -15.41 4.43
N ILE A 197 4.75 -14.28 5.13
CA ILE A 197 5.96 -13.54 5.50
C ILE A 197 6.11 -13.65 7.01
N VAL A 198 7.24 -14.19 7.45
CA VAL A 198 7.57 -14.36 8.87
C VAL A 198 8.93 -13.76 9.18
N ASP A 199 9.12 -13.32 10.42
CA ASP A 199 10.40 -12.80 10.91
C ASP A 199 11.27 -13.92 11.53
N ALA A 200 12.45 -13.57 12.03
CA ALA A 200 13.39 -14.53 12.64
C ALA A 200 12.87 -15.15 13.97
N LYS A 201 11.88 -14.52 14.63
CA LYS A 201 11.18 -15.08 15.80
C LYS A 201 10.04 -16.01 15.41
N GLY A 202 9.73 -16.12 14.12
CA GLY A 202 8.54 -16.82 13.63
C GLY A 202 7.26 -15.99 13.76
N MET A 203 7.36 -14.69 14.05
CA MET A 203 6.21 -13.80 14.09
C MET A 203 5.74 -13.47 12.67
N VAL A 204 4.43 -13.45 12.47
CA VAL A 204 3.84 -13.23 11.14
C VAL A 204 3.72 -11.75 10.83
N LEU A 205 4.32 -11.35 9.71
CA LEU A 205 4.14 -10.03 9.10
C LEU A 205 2.84 -10.01 8.28
N SER A 206 2.61 -11.01 7.42
CA SER A 206 1.39 -11.11 6.62
C SER A 206 1.21 -12.51 6.01
N MET A 207 -0.02 -12.74 5.52
CA MET A 207 -0.40 -13.82 4.60
C MET A 207 -0.72 -13.20 3.23
N PRO A 208 0.27 -12.99 2.33
CA PRO A 208 -0.02 -12.41 1.02
C PRO A 208 -0.87 -13.34 0.13
N PRO A 209 -1.81 -12.80 -0.67
CA PRO A 209 -2.22 -11.40 -0.77
C PRO A 209 -3.45 -11.05 0.09
N ILE A 210 -3.72 -11.82 1.14
CA ILE A 210 -4.97 -11.83 1.89
C ILE A 210 -4.99 -10.72 2.97
N ILE A 211 -4.12 -10.82 3.97
CA ILE A 211 -4.16 -9.94 5.15
C ILE A 211 -2.80 -9.80 5.84
N ASN A 212 -2.58 -8.65 6.47
CA ASN A 212 -1.42 -8.40 7.32
C ASN A 212 -1.61 -9.03 8.71
N GLY A 213 -0.51 -9.26 9.42
CA GLY A 213 -0.51 -9.62 10.83
C GLY A 213 -0.67 -8.41 11.72
N GLU A 214 -1.36 -8.60 12.84
CA GLU A 214 -1.51 -7.57 13.88
C GLU A 214 -0.17 -7.17 14.49
N TYR A 215 0.84 -8.05 14.43
CA TYR A 215 2.18 -7.86 14.99
C TYR A 215 2.92 -6.64 14.42
N THR A 216 2.66 -6.30 13.16
CA THR A 216 3.36 -5.22 12.42
C THR A 216 2.40 -4.15 11.93
N ARG A 217 1.27 -3.96 12.62
CA ARG A 217 0.31 -2.90 12.33
C ARG A 217 1.02 -1.55 12.29
N ILE A 218 0.70 -0.76 11.27
CA ILE A 218 1.08 0.65 11.20
C ILE A 218 0.08 1.51 11.98
N ASP A 219 0.59 2.53 12.65
CA ASP A 219 -0.15 3.54 13.38
C ASP A 219 0.64 4.87 13.38
N GLU A 220 0.13 5.90 14.04
CA GLU A 220 0.80 7.20 14.14
C GLU A 220 2.14 7.16 14.90
N ALA A 221 2.39 6.11 15.69
CA ALA A 221 3.65 5.94 16.40
C ALA A 221 4.74 5.26 15.54
N THR A 222 4.38 4.78 14.35
CA THR A 222 5.32 4.17 13.40
C THR A 222 6.29 5.23 12.87
N THR A 223 7.58 4.89 12.72
CA THR A 223 8.65 5.82 12.27
C THR A 223 9.54 5.22 11.19
#